data_AF-A0A286HZT5-F1
#
_entry.id   AF-A0A286HZT5-F1
#
_cell.length_a   1.000
_cell.length_b   1.000
_cell.length_c   1.000
_cell.angle_alpha   90.00
_cell.angle_beta   90.00
_cell.angle_gamma   90.00
#
_symmetry.space_group_name_H-M   'P 1'
#
loop_
_entity.id
_entity.type
_entity.pdbx_description
1 polymer ?
#
loop_
_entity_poly.entity_id
_entity_poly.type
_entity_poly.pdbx_seq_one_letter_code
_entity_poly.pdbx_strand_id
1 'polypeptide(L)'
;MRRDFLIVLVITALLPGVAMGDIATANDRAKSGTFDATGEVRCAQEVGQPLEPCSADVARAEDAAAVVVRFPNGFARSLMFSDRAFLRGNATMSGTGTDMDWRLSGGMFHVRVDDQRFEIPETLVFGD
;
A
#
# COMPACT_ATOMS: atom_id res chain seq x y z
N MET A 1 18.63 50.74 -31.39
CA MET A 1 17.38 50.01 -31.70
C MET A 1 17.58 48.56 -31.25
N ARG A 2 16.80 48.13 -30.26
CA ARG A 2 16.80 46.78 -29.65
C ARG A 2 16.23 45.77 -30.64
N ARG A 3 16.80 44.56 -30.71
CA ARG A 3 16.08 43.35 -31.15
C ARG A 3 16.55 42.19 -30.30
N ASP A 4 15.87 42.07 -29.17
CA ASP A 4 15.86 40.94 -28.26
C ASP A 4 15.34 39.70 -29.00
N PHE A 5 16.16 38.65 -29.15
CA PHE A 5 15.70 37.35 -29.61
C PHE A 5 15.37 36.50 -28.39
N LEU A 6 14.07 36.24 -28.23
CA LEU A 6 13.49 35.39 -27.20
C LEU A 6 14.10 33.99 -27.22
N ILE A 7 14.62 33.57 -26.06
CA ILE A 7 14.88 32.19 -25.71
C ILE A 7 13.52 31.52 -25.45
N VAL A 8 13.12 30.58 -26.30
CA VAL A 8 11.99 29.68 -26.02
C VAL A 8 12.53 28.50 -25.22
N LEU A 9 12.28 28.52 -23.92
CA LEU A 9 12.59 27.42 -23.02
C LEU A 9 11.39 26.47 -23.03
N VAL A 10 11.46 25.41 -23.84
CA VAL A 10 10.47 24.32 -23.82
C VAL A 10 10.74 23.49 -22.57
N ILE A 11 9.96 23.72 -21.51
CA ILE A 11 9.95 22.86 -20.33
C ILE A 11 9.06 21.66 -20.65
N THR A 12 9.66 20.54 -20.99
CA THR A 12 8.97 19.25 -21.08
C THR A 12 8.58 18.82 -19.67
N ALA A 13 7.30 18.97 -19.31
CA ALA A 13 6.76 18.50 -18.05
C ALA A 13 6.69 16.96 -18.06
N LEU A 14 7.58 16.30 -17.33
CA LEU A 14 7.43 14.90 -16.94
C LEU A 14 6.29 14.83 -15.91
N LEU A 15 5.14 14.27 -16.30
CA LEU A 15 3.98 14.08 -15.45
C LEU A 15 4.09 12.74 -14.69
N PRO A 16 4.20 12.70 -13.36
CA PRO A 16 4.11 11.46 -12.57
C PRO A 16 2.65 10.98 -12.37
N GLY A 17 1.82 11.05 -13.41
CA GLY A 17 0.35 10.90 -13.30
C GLY A 17 -0.18 9.46 -13.23
N VAL A 18 0.66 8.45 -13.48
CA VAL A 18 0.24 7.03 -13.55
C VAL A 18 0.07 6.38 -12.17
N ALA A 19 1.02 6.59 -11.24
CA ALA A 19 0.99 5.96 -9.92
C ALA A 19 -0.26 6.27 -9.09
N MET A 20 -0.83 7.48 -9.21
CA MET A 20 -2.05 7.84 -8.49
C MET A 20 -3.30 7.10 -9.02
N GLY A 21 -3.33 6.78 -10.32
CA GLY A 21 -4.42 6.04 -10.94
C GLY A 21 -4.43 4.57 -10.52
N ASP A 22 -3.25 3.97 -10.40
CA ASP A 22 -3.11 2.59 -9.97
C ASP A 22 -3.47 2.39 -8.50
N ILE A 23 -3.06 3.32 -7.62
CA ILE A 23 -3.44 3.31 -6.21
C ILE A 23 -4.97 3.33 -6.06
N ALA A 24 -5.65 4.21 -6.80
CA ALA A 24 -7.11 4.29 -6.78
C ALA A 24 -7.75 2.98 -7.29
N THR A 25 -7.23 2.46 -8.41
CA THR A 25 -7.71 1.21 -9.01
C THR A 25 -7.58 0.02 -8.07
N ALA A 26 -6.41 -0.18 -7.45
CA ALA A 26 -6.18 -1.26 -6.49
C ALA A 26 -7.10 -1.13 -5.27
N ASN A 27 -7.27 0.10 -4.75
CA ASN A 27 -8.16 0.38 -3.63
C ASN A 27 -9.63 0.06 -3.94
N ASP A 28 -10.11 0.47 -5.12
CA ASP A 28 -11.52 0.27 -5.51
C ASP A 28 -11.81 -1.21 -5.77
N ARG A 29 -10.86 -1.95 -6.34
CA ARG A 29 -10.92 -3.42 -6.46
C ARG A 29 -10.99 -4.09 -5.09
N ALA A 30 -10.15 -3.69 -4.14
CA ALA A 30 -10.20 -4.24 -2.78
C ALA A 30 -11.54 -3.94 -2.08
N LYS A 31 -12.10 -2.73 -2.25
CA LYS A 31 -13.41 -2.36 -1.71
C LYS A 31 -14.57 -3.13 -2.34
N SER A 32 -14.46 -3.50 -3.62
CA SER A 32 -15.47 -4.31 -4.32
C SER A 32 -15.31 -5.82 -4.06
N GLY A 33 -14.28 -6.24 -3.33
CA GLY A 33 -14.00 -7.65 -3.06
C GLY A 33 -13.38 -8.39 -4.25
N THR A 34 -12.77 -7.67 -5.19
CA THR A 34 -12.07 -8.25 -6.34
C THR A 34 -10.60 -8.43 -5.99
N PHE A 35 -10.18 -9.67 -5.75
CA PHE A 35 -8.82 -10.00 -5.30
C PHE A 35 -8.10 -10.92 -6.30
N ASP A 36 -6.81 -10.71 -6.43
CA ASP A 36 -5.89 -11.44 -7.31
C ASP A 36 -5.17 -12.58 -6.56
N ALA A 37 -5.01 -12.44 -5.24
CA ALA A 37 -4.40 -13.46 -4.39
C ALA A 37 -5.00 -13.41 -2.98
N THR A 38 -4.97 -14.56 -2.31
CA THR A 38 -5.31 -14.70 -0.90
C THR A 38 -4.19 -15.45 -0.19
N GLY A 39 -4.02 -15.22 1.10
CA GLY A 39 -2.97 -15.86 1.87
C GLY A 39 -3.09 -15.64 3.36
N GLU A 40 -2.11 -16.17 4.09
CA GLU A 40 -1.94 -15.94 5.52
C GLU A 40 -0.70 -15.08 5.74
N VAL A 41 -0.82 -14.10 6.64
CA VAL A 41 0.25 -13.21 7.08
C VAL A 41 0.36 -13.27 8.59
N ARG A 42 1.48 -12.76 9.15
CA ARG A 42 1.60 -12.58 10.60
C ARG A 42 1.13 -11.19 10.96
N CYS A 43 0.21 -11.06 11.91
CA CYS A 43 -0.21 -9.74 12.39
C CYS A 43 -0.50 -9.71 13.90
N ALA A 44 -0.47 -8.52 14.49
CA ALA A 44 -0.85 -8.27 15.88
C ALA A 44 -1.59 -6.94 15.93
N GLN A 45 -2.68 -6.88 16.69
CA GLN A 45 -3.53 -5.68 16.73
C GLN A 45 -3.03 -4.65 17.73
N GLU A 46 -2.53 -5.10 18.87
CA GLU A 46 -2.11 -4.24 19.97
C GLU A 46 -0.60 -4.36 20.26
N VAL A 47 -0.06 -3.35 20.94
CA VAL A 47 1.33 -3.36 21.40
C VAL A 47 1.57 -4.52 22.38
N GLY A 48 2.70 -5.21 22.22
CA GLY A 48 3.11 -6.30 23.10
C GLY A 48 2.44 -7.65 22.81
N GLN A 49 1.38 -7.70 22.00
CA GLN A 49 0.83 -8.98 21.54
C GLN A 49 1.84 -9.74 20.67
N PRO A 50 1.89 -11.08 20.78
CA PRO A 50 2.62 -11.89 19.81
C PRO A 50 1.94 -11.76 18.45
N LEU A 51 2.72 -11.81 17.38
CA LEU A 51 2.15 -11.95 16.04
C LEU A 51 1.41 -13.28 15.94
N GLU A 52 0.24 -13.28 15.31
CA GLU A 52 -0.61 -14.44 15.08
C GLU A 52 -0.98 -14.57 13.58
N PRO A 53 -1.49 -15.74 13.15
CA PRO A 53 -2.04 -15.89 11.81
C PRO A 53 -3.19 -14.93 11.52
N CYS A 54 -3.13 -14.24 10.39
CA CYS A 54 -4.17 -13.34 9.90
C CYS A 54 -4.43 -13.61 8.43
N SER A 55 -5.69 -13.55 7.98
CA SER A 55 -5.98 -13.70 6.56
C SER A 55 -5.67 -12.41 5.82
N ALA A 56 -5.20 -12.54 4.59
CA ALA A 56 -4.88 -11.42 3.71
C ALA A 56 -5.45 -11.66 2.32
N ASP A 57 -6.09 -10.64 1.76
CA ASP A 57 -6.56 -10.62 0.39
C ASP A 57 -5.90 -9.46 -0.35
N VAL A 58 -5.40 -9.70 -1.56
CA VAL A 58 -4.59 -8.74 -2.32
C VAL A 58 -5.29 -8.38 -3.62
N ALA A 59 -5.53 -7.09 -3.84
CA ALA A 59 -5.97 -6.54 -5.11
C ALA A 59 -4.83 -5.74 -5.75
N ARG A 60 -4.42 -6.10 -6.95
CA ARG A 60 -3.33 -5.45 -7.70
C ARG A 60 -3.87 -4.54 -8.80
N ALA A 61 -3.11 -3.49 -9.07
CA ALA A 61 -3.10 -2.71 -10.29
C ALA A 61 -1.69 -2.84 -10.93
N GLU A 62 -1.36 -2.01 -11.91
CA GLU A 62 -0.06 -2.09 -12.60
C GLU A 62 1.10 -1.82 -11.63
N ASP A 63 1.15 -0.63 -11.03
CA ASP A 63 2.22 -0.22 -10.10
C ASP A 63 1.78 -0.11 -8.63
N ALA A 64 0.62 -0.67 -8.28
CA ALA A 64 0.06 -0.57 -6.92
C ALA A 64 -0.65 -1.85 -6.46
N ALA A 65 -0.75 -2.02 -5.15
CA ALA A 65 -1.47 -3.12 -4.53
C ALA A 65 -2.18 -2.68 -3.24
N ALA A 66 -3.38 -3.19 -3.02
CA ALA A 66 -4.14 -3.06 -1.79
C ALA A 66 -4.21 -4.42 -1.10
N VAL A 67 -3.61 -4.52 0.08
CA VAL A 67 -3.65 -5.73 0.91
C VAL A 67 -4.63 -5.50 2.05
N VAL A 68 -5.68 -6.30 2.11
CA VAL A 68 -6.65 -6.23 3.19
C VAL A 68 -6.39 -7.37 4.17
N VAL A 69 -5.84 -7.03 5.33
CA VAL A 69 -5.54 -7.97 6.41
C VAL A 69 -6.70 -8.03 7.38
N ARG A 70 -7.17 -9.24 7.69
CA ARG A 70 -8.24 -9.54 8.66
C ARG A 70 -7.66 -10.25 9.87
N PHE A 71 -7.86 -9.63 11.02
CA PHE A 71 -7.51 -10.16 12.32
C PHE A 71 -8.50 -11.25 12.73
N PRO A 72 -8.13 -12.18 13.64
CA PRO A 72 -9.03 -13.25 14.10
C PRO A 72 -10.34 -12.75 14.73
N ASN A 73 -10.36 -11.54 15.28
CA ASN A 73 -11.57 -10.92 15.83
C ASN A 73 -12.49 -10.27 14.78
N GLY A 74 -12.15 -10.38 13.49
CA GLY A 74 -12.93 -9.83 12.38
C GLY A 74 -12.63 -8.37 12.05
N PHE A 75 -11.77 -7.67 12.80
CA PHE A 75 -11.28 -6.37 12.40
C PHE A 75 -10.46 -6.48 11.12
N ALA A 76 -10.50 -5.46 10.26
CA ALA A 76 -9.75 -5.44 9.02
C ALA A 76 -8.99 -4.12 8.82
N ARG A 77 -7.78 -4.22 8.29
CA ARG A 77 -6.95 -3.09 7.87
C ARG A 77 -6.65 -3.22 6.38
N SER A 78 -6.85 -2.15 5.63
CA SER A 78 -6.36 -2.04 4.26
C SER A 78 -5.00 -1.35 4.25
N LEU A 79 -4.01 -2.00 3.66
CA LEU A 79 -2.63 -1.54 3.53
C LEU A 79 -2.37 -1.28 2.05
N MET A 80 -1.97 -0.05 1.72
CA MET A 80 -1.71 0.37 0.36
C MET A 80 -0.22 0.36 0.06
N PHE A 81 0.12 -0.18 -1.10
CA PHE A 81 1.48 -0.28 -1.61
C PHE A 81 1.54 0.28 -3.03
N SER A 82 2.68 0.87 -3.39
CA SER A 82 3.00 1.27 -4.77
C SER A 82 4.51 1.39 -4.91
N ASP A 83 5.03 1.19 -6.12
CA ASP A 83 6.47 1.25 -6.40
C ASP A 83 7.28 0.37 -5.41
N ARG A 84 6.75 -0.83 -5.16
CA ARG A 84 7.30 -1.83 -4.21
C ARG A 84 7.52 -1.31 -2.78
N ALA A 85 6.83 -0.24 -2.39
CA ALA A 85 6.91 0.37 -1.07
C ALA A 85 5.54 0.42 -0.38
N PHE A 86 5.53 0.40 0.95
CA PHE A 86 4.32 0.68 1.72
C PHE A 86 4.03 2.19 1.73
N LEU A 87 2.77 2.55 1.48
CA LEU A 87 2.33 3.95 1.41
C LEU A 87 1.51 4.36 2.63
N ARG A 88 0.46 3.59 2.97
CA ARG A 88 -0.47 3.95 4.05
C ARG A 88 -1.36 2.79 4.49
N GLY A 89 -1.78 2.80 5.74
CA GLY A 89 -2.84 1.94 6.26
C GLY A 89 -4.13 2.73 6.50
N ASN A 90 -5.28 2.22 6.06
CA ASN A 90 -6.59 2.81 6.35
C ASN A 90 -7.48 1.82 7.09
N ALA A 91 -8.26 2.36 8.02
CA ALA A 91 -9.45 1.69 8.50
C ALA A 91 -10.41 1.56 7.36
N THR A 92 -11.07 0.41 7.26
CA THR A 92 -12.19 0.24 6.33
C THR A 92 -13.33 1.24 6.58
N MET A 93 -13.32 2.09 7.62
CA MET A 93 -14.45 2.98 7.91
C MET A 93 -14.22 4.44 8.35
N SER A 94 -13.05 4.95 8.78
CA SER A 94 -13.01 6.37 9.24
C SER A 94 -11.64 7.04 9.46
N GLY A 95 -10.51 6.42 9.11
CA GLY A 95 -9.21 7.08 9.34
C GLY A 95 -8.02 6.45 8.64
N THR A 96 -7.09 7.29 8.22
CA THR A 96 -5.69 6.94 7.98
C THR A 96 -5.02 6.72 9.33
N GLY A 97 -4.25 5.64 9.49
CA GLY A 97 -3.34 5.54 10.64
C GLY A 97 -2.39 6.75 10.61
N THR A 98 -2.17 7.38 11.75
CA THR A 98 -1.40 8.63 11.84
C THR A 98 0.06 8.38 12.18
N ASP A 99 0.36 7.25 12.82
CA ASP A 99 1.71 6.80 13.11
C ASP A 99 1.99 5.55 12.28
N MET A 100 2.93 5.65 11.35
CA MET A 100 3.25 4.57 10.43
C MET A 100 4.76 4.43 10.31
N ASP A 101 5.22 3.19 10.30
CA ASP A 101 6.60 2.83 10.05
C ASP A 101 6.64 1.56 9.22
N TRP A 102 7.64 1.41 8.37
CA TRP A 102 7.82 0.18 7.62
C TRP A 102 9.26 -0.04 7.19
N ARG A 103 9.59 -1.31 6.96
CA ARG A 103 10.83 -1.73 6.32
C ARG A 103 10.60 -2.98 5.47
N LEU A 104 11.38 -3.12 4.42
CA LEU A 104 11.49 -4.36 3.65
C LEU A 104 12.81 -5.03 4.01
N SER A 105 12.77 -6.30 4.42
CA SER A 105 13.96 -7.09 4.74
C SER A 105 13.76 -8.54 4.33
N GLY A 106 14.68 -9.09 3.53
CA GLY A 106 14.61 -10.50 3.10
C GLY A 106 13.32 -10.89 2.39
N GLY A 107 12.72 -9.99 1.59
CA GLY A 107 11.44 -10.22 0.91
C GLY A 107 10.22 -10.18 1.83
N MET A 108 10.34 -9.64 3.04
CA MET A 108 9.25 -9.46 4.00
C MET A 108 9.05 -7.98 4.32
N PHE A 109 7.83 -7.47 4.09
CA PHE A 109 7.42 -6.17 4.62
C PHE A 109 7.11 -6.31 6.10
N HIS A 110 7.78 -5.52 6.92
CA HIS A 110 7.39 -5.31 8.31
C HIS A 110 6.76 -3.94 8.39
N VAL A 111 5.44 -3.90 8.60
CA VAL A 111 4.63 -2.68 8.60
C VAL A 111 4.07 -2.46 9.99
N ARG A 112 4.12 -1.23 10.46
CA ARG A 112 3.41 -0.76 11.65
C ARG A 112 2.45 0.35 11.25
N VAL A 113 1.20 0.23 11.69
CA VAL A 113 0.18 1.27 11.55
C VAL A 113 -0.48 1.42 12.90
N ASP A 114 -0.25 2.56 13.54
CA ASP A 114 -0.57 2.82 14.94
C ASP A 114 0.06 1.71 15.82
N ASP A 115 -0.76 0.95 16.55
CA ASP A 115 -0.32 -0.17 17.39
C ASP A 115 -0.26 -1.52 16.64
N GLN A 116 -0.78 -1.54 15.41
CA GLN A 116 -0.90 -2.76 14.60
C GLN A 116 0.42 -3.07 13.91
N ARG A 117 0.80 -4.35 13.90
CA ARG A 117 2.03 -4.84 13.29
C ARG A 117 1.71 -5.94 12.30
N PHE A 118 2.39 -5.94 11.16
CA PHE A 118 2.19 -6.89 10.06
C PHE A 118 3.53 -7.36 9.51
N GLU A 119 3.63 -8.65 9.20
CA GLU A 119 4.70 -9.22 8.38
C GLU A 119 4.07 -9.85 7.13
N ILE A 120 4.34 -9.24 5.98
CA ILE A 120 3.68 -9.55 4.71
C ILE A 120 4.75 -9.89 3.67
N PRO A 121 4.73 -11.11 3.09
CA PRO A 121 5.67 -11.47 2.04
C PRO A 121 5.53 -10.52 0.83
N GLU A 122 6.64 -10.03 0.31
CA GLU A 122 6.66 -9.17 -0.87
C GLU A 122 6.00 -9.86 -2.07
N THR A 123 6.25 -11.16 -2.23
CA THR A 123 5.66 -11.99 -3.29
C THR A 123 4.15 -12.13 -3.15
N LEU A 124 3.59 -12.07 -1.93
CA LEU A 124 2.15 -12.01 -1.75
C LEU A 124 1.61 -10.67 -2.26
N VAL A 125 2.31 -9.56 -2.03
CA VAL A 125 1.87 -8.22 -2.46
C VAL A 125 1.97 -8.06 -3.98
N PHE A 126 3.11 -8.41 -4.58
CA PHE A 126 3.43 -8.07 -5.97
C PHE A 126 3.49 -9.25 -6.94
N GLY A 127 3.43 -10.50 -6.46
CA GLY A 127 3.77 -11.67 -7.26
C GLY A 127 5.28 -11.91 -7.31
N ASP A 128 5.68 -12.95 -8.05
CA ASP A 128 7.09 -13.29 -8.32
C ASP A 128 7.72 -12.40 -9.40
#